data_AF-A0A3P7LUD6-F1
#
_entry.id   AF-A0A3P7LUD6-F1
#
_cell.length_a   1.000
_cell.length_b   1.000
_cell.length_c   1.000
_cell.angle_alpha   90.00
_cell.angle_beta   90.00
_cell.angle_gamma   90.00
#
_symmetry.space_group_name_H-M   'P 1'
#
loop_
_entity.id
_entity.type
_entity.pdbx_description
1 polymer ?
#
loop_
_entity_poly.entity_id
_entity_poly.type
_entity_poly.pdbx_seq_one_letter_code
_entity_poly.pdbx_strand_id
1 'polypeptide(L)'
;MLDHVLRIDRIYRQPQGHLLLIGTAGAGKTTLSRFVAWLNGLSVFQLKVHSKYTAADFDEDMRTVLRRAGCRNEKMCFIMDESNMLDTGFLERLNTLLANGEVPGLFEGDEHTTLMTQIKEGAQRQGLMLDSHDELYKWFTLQVMRNLHVVFTMNPSGSGLRERASTSPALFNRCVLNWFGDWADTSLYQVGSELTNTLDMDRTDYEPPFSLPVVCDLIPTPPTYRHAVINTLVHVHKSVQKLNEQEQKRGHRVMLVTPRHFLDLIKHFMGLFHEKRRDLEEEKVHLNIGLNKIRETEEQVKELQKSLTLKSKELEEKKTAANLKLKEMLADQQKAEDEKRLSEQLQKELAEQLKQIAAKKTEVQKDLSQVSNNIFHHLMHFRLCVQFVVLW
;
A
#
# COMPACT_ATOMS: atom_id res chain seq x y z
N MET A 1 12.43 24.27 -19.48
CA MET A 1 11.16 23.71 -20.02
C MET A 1 10.19 24.79 -20.46
N LEU A 2 9.82 25.75 -19.59
CA LEU A 2 8.90 26.86 -19.96
C LEU A 2 9.40 27.67 -21.17
N ASP A 3 10.71 27.92 -21.27
CA ASP A 3 11.28 28.60 -22.43
C ASP A 3 11.01 27.86 -23.75
N HIS A 4 11.04 26.53 -23.75
CA HIS A 4 10.71 25.76 -24.97
C HIS A 4 9.23 25.89 -25.31
N VAL A 5 8.33 25.90 -24.32
CA VAL A 5 6.89 26.12 -24.52
C VAL A 5 6.66 27.49 -25.18
N LEU A 6 7.24 28.55 -24.62
CA LEU A 6 7.11 29.91 -25.16
C LEU A 6 7.72 30.06 -26.56
N ARG A 7 8.85 29.39 -26.83
CA ARG A 7 9.46 29.36 -28.17
C ARG A 7 8.56 28.65 -29.17
N ILE A 8 8.02 27.48 -28.81
CA ILE A 8 7.10 26.74 -29.68
C ILE A 8 5.83 27.57 -29.95
N ASP A 9 5.28 28.22 -28.92
CA ASP A 9 4.08 29.07 -29.04
C ASP A 9 4.30 30.23 -30.02
N ARG A 10 5.44 30.92 -29.91
CA ARG A 10 5.81 32.00 -30.82
C ARG A 10 5.91 31.53 -32.27
N ILE A 11 6.44 30.33 -32.49
CA ILE A 11 6.60 29.77 -33.85
C ILE A 11 5.23 29.38 -34.43
N TYR A 12 4.33 28.76 -33.66
CA TYR A 12 2.97 28.44 -34.14
C TYR A 12 2.11 29.67 -34.47
N ARG A 13 2.45 30.85 -33.97
CA ARG A 13 1.76 32.09 -34.35
C ARG A 13 2.24 32.67 -35.68
N GLN A 14 3.37 32.21 -36.21
CA GLN A 14 3.93 32.69 -37.48
C GLN A 14 3.45 31.81 -38.64
N PRO A 15 3.02 32.39 -39.79
CA PRO A 15 2.76 31.61 -40.99
C PRO A 15 4.06 30.92 -41.43
N GLN A 16 3.97 29.68 -41.91
CA GLN A 16 5.12 28.80 -42.19
C GLN A 16 6.05 28.59 -40.99
N GLY A 17 5.53 28.68 -39.76
CA GLY A 17 6.26 28.39 -38.54
C GLY A 17 6.50 26.89 -38.37
N HIS A 18 7.52 26.35 -39.04
CA HIS A 18 7.94 24.95 -38.89
C HIS A 18 9.02 24.84 -37.80
N LEU A 19 9.07 23.71 -37.11
CA LEU A 19 9.98 23.47 -35.99
C LEU A 19 10.88 22.26 -36.23
N LEU A 20 12.14 22.42 -35.85
CA LEU A 20 13.08 21.33 -35.72
C LEU A 20 13.54 21.23 -34.26
N LEU A 21 13.05 20.20 -33.56
CA LEU A 21 13.32 19.96 -32.15
C LEU A 21 14.44 18.92 -31.99
N ILE A 22 15.57 19.35 -31.44
CA ILE A 22 16.73 18.47 -31.23
C ILE A 22 17.00 18.33 -29.74
N GLY A 23 17.00 17.10 -29.22
CA GLY A 23 17.30 16.83 -27.82
C GLY A 23 17.25 15.35 -27.47
N THR A 24 17.68 14.99 -26.27
CA THR A 24 17.77 13.58 -25.83
C THR A 24 16.38 12.92 -25.82
N ALA A 25 16.36 11.58 -25.90
CA ALA A 25 15.11 10.84 -25.82
C ALA A 25 14.44 11.05 -24.45
N GLY A 26 13.12 11.26 -24.42
CA GLY A 26 12.42 11.56 -23.17
C GLY A 26 12.55 13.00 -22.66
N ALA A 27 13.29 13.88 -23.34
CA ALA A 27 13.39 15.30 -22.97
C ALA A 27 12.06 16.10 -23.09
N GLY A 28 10.99 15.48 -23.60
CA GLY A 28 9.66 16.09 -23.69
C GLY A 28 9.33 16.77 -25.03
N LYS A 29 10.17 16.64 -26.07
CA LYS A 29 9.99 17.28 -27.40
C LYS A 29 8.57 17.13 -27.97
N THR A 30 8.14 15.88 -28.17
CA THR A 30 6.82 15.55 -28.74
C THR A 30 5.69 15.97 -27.79
N THR A 31 5.84 15.72 -26.48
CA THR A 31 4.83 16.05 -25.48
C THR A 31 4.58 17.56 -25.39
N LEU A 32 5.64 18.38 -25.33
CA LEU A 32 5.50 19.84 -25.29
C LEU A 32 4.94 20.39 -26.59
N SER A 33 5.34 19.85 -27.75
CA SER A 33 4.77 20.27 -29.03
C SER A 33 3.27 20.03 -29.10
N ARG A 34 2.82 18.83 -28.68
CA ARG A 34 1.37 18.51 -28.62
C ARG A 34 0.64 19.41 -27.63
N PHE A 35 1.24 19.68 -26.47
CA PHE A 35 0.66 20.56 -25.46
C PHE A 35 0.48 22.00 -25.98
N VAL A 36 1.51 22.57 -26.62
CA VAL A 36 1.42 23.93 -27.17
C VAL A 36 0.48 23.99 -28.38
N ALA A 37 0.43 22.93 -29.20
CA ALA A 37 -0.54 22.81 -30.29
C ALA A 37 -1.98 22.82 -29.74
N TRP A 38 -2.25 22.04 -28.70
CA TRP A 38 -3.54 22.03 -28.01
C TRP A 38 -3.91 23.41 -27.44
N LEU A 39 -2.96 24.10 -26.79
CA LEU A 39 -3.19 25.46 -26.26
C LEU A 39 -3.59 26.47 -27.35
N ASN A 40 -3.06 26.33 -28.56
CA ASN A 40 -3.33 27.22 -29.69
C ASN A 40 -4.52 26.74 -30.56
N GLY A 41 -5.19 25.65 -30.18
CA GLY A 41 -6.29 25.07 -30.95
C GLY A 41 -5.85 24.42 -32.27
N LEU A 42 -4.61 23.95 -32.36
CA LEU A 42 -4.10 23.19 -33.50
C LEU A 42 -4.46 21.72 -33.33
N SER A 43 -4.99 21.12 -34.40
CA SER A 43 -5.19 19.68 -34.51
C SER A 43 -3.85 18.98 -34.76
N VAL A 44 -3.47 18.09 -33.85
CA VAL A 44 -2.22 17.33 -33.97
C VAL A 44 -2.43 16.11 -34.87
N PHE A 45 -1.58 15.98 -35.89
CA PHE A 45 -1.43 14.75 -36.67
C PHE A 45 -0.02 14.22 -36.47
N GLN A 46 0.13 13.07 -35.83
CA GLN A 46 1.44 12.43 -35.66
C GLN A 46 1.56 11.22 -36.59
N LEU A 47 2.62 11.23 -37.40
CA LEU A 47 2.91 10.14 -38.32
C LEU A 47 3.31 8.88 -37.55
N LYS A 48 2.57 7.79 -37.75
CA LYS A 48 2.81 6.49 -37.11
C LYS A 48 3.21 5.46 -38.16
N VAL A 49 4.52 5.34 -38.38
CA VAL A 49 5.08 4.39 -39.35
C VAL A 49 5.16 3.00 -38.70
N HIS A 50 4.70 1.98 -39.42
CA HIS A 50 4.87 0.57 -39.09
C HIS A 50 5.72 -0.15 -40.14
N SER A 51 6.13 -1.40 -39.90
CA SER A 51 7.02 -2.15 -40.81
C SER A 51 6.52 -2.31 -42.24
N LYS A 52 5.20 -2.30 -42.46
CA LYS A 52 4.57 -2.39 -43.80
C LYS A 52 4.20 -1.05 -44.42
N TYR A 53 4.64 0.06 -43.84
CA TYR A 53 4.21 1.39 -44.25
C TYR A 53 4.95 1.78 -45.53
N THR A 54 4.20 2.23 -46.54
CA THR A 54 4.72 2.49 -47.88
C THR A 54 4.68 3.97 -48.23
N ALA A 55 5.32 4.34 -49.34
CA ALA A 55 5.24 5.71 -49.87
C ALA A 55 3.81 6.10 -50.29
N ALA A 56 2.99 5.15 -50.73
CA ALA A 56 1.59 5.42 -51.06
C ALA A 56 0.77 5.78 -49.82
N ASP A 57 1.02 5.12 -48.68
CA ASP A 57 0.38 5.46 -47.40
C ASP A 57 0.77 6.87 -46.94
N PHE A 58 2.05 7.24 -47.14
CA PHE A 58 2.53 8.60 -46.87
C PHE A 58 1.88 9.66 -47.75
N ASP A 59 1.72 9.37 -49.04
CA ASP A 59 1.03 10.27 -49.95
C ASP A 59 -0.43 10.47 -49.52
N GLU A 60 -1.10 9.42 -49.03
CA GLU A 60 -2.47 9.53 -48.52
C GLU A 60 -2.57 10.34 -47.22
N ASP A 61 -1.66 10.11 -46.27
CA ASP A 61 -1.55 10.92 -45.06
C ASP A 61 -1.30 12.40 -45.41
N MET A 62 -0.43 12.67 -46.38
CA MET A 62 -0.15 14.02 -46.87
C MET A 62 -1.38 14.66 -47.53
N ARG A 63 -2.11 13.94 -48.39
CA ARG A 63 -3.37 14.43 -48.97
C ARG A 63 -4.36 14.80 -47.88
N THR A 64 -4.50 13.95 -46.86
CA THR A 64 -5.41 14.18 -45.74
C THR A 64 -5.03 15.45 -44.96
N VAL A 65 -3.75 15.62 -44.63
CA VAL A 65 -3.25 16.80 -43.91
C VAL A 65 -3.44 18.08 -44.73
N LEU A 66 -3.11 18.05 -46.03
CA LEU A 66 -3.23 19.21 -46.91
C LEU A 66 -4.67 19.60 -47.19
N ARG A 67 -5.58 18.64 -47.41
CA ARG A 67 -7.03 18.92 -47.57
C ARG A 67 -7.61 19.55 -46.30
N ARG A 68 -7.20 19.12 -45.11
CA ARG A 68 -7.64 19.72 -43.83
C ARG A 68 -7.10 21.13 -43.65
N ALA A 69 -5.80 21.34 -43.87
CA ALA A 69 -5.17 22.64 -43.71
C ALA A 69 -5.64 23.65 -44.77
N GLY A 70 -5.71 23.23 -46.03
CA GLY A 70 -5.98 24.09 -47.18
C GLY A 70 -7.47 24.28 -47.50
N CYS A 71 -8.27 23.22 -47.52
CA CYS A 71 -9.69 23.32 -47.93
C CYS A 71 -10.65 23.58 -46.76
N ARG A 72 -10.32 23.09 -45.56
CA ARG A 72 -11.16 23.27 -44.36
C ARG A 72 -10.71 24.42 -43.47
N ASN A 73 -9.57 25.04 -43.78
CA ASN A 73 -8.97 26.12 -42.99
C ASN A 73 -8.74 25.70 -41.52
N GLU A 74 -8.41 24.42 -41.31
CA GLU A 74 -8.13 23.86 -40.00
C GLU A 74 -6.64 24.09 -39.66
N LYS A 75 -6.35 24.62 -38.46
CA LYS A 75 -4.96 24.76 -38.00
C LYS A 75 -4.40 23.40 -37.61
N MET A 76 -3.32 22.98 -38.23
CA MET A 76 -2.75 21.64 -38.12
C MET A 76 -1.32 21.69 -37.60
N CYS A 77 -0.99 20.77 -36.70
CA CYS A 77 0.38 20.48 -36.27
C CYS A 77 0.75 19.06 -36.71
N PHE A 78 1.54 18.95 -37.77
CA PHE A 78 2.06 17.69 -38.27
C PHE A 78 3.38 17.35 -37.57
N ILE A 79 3.41 16.27 -36.78
CA ILE A 79 4.58 15.85 -36.01
C ILE A 79 5.18 14.58 -36.62
N MET A 80 6.48 14.65 -36.91
CA MET A 80 7.27 13.55 -37.45
C MET A 80 8.46 13.26 -36.54
N ASP A 81 8.57 12.00 -36.12
CA ASP A 81 9.67 11.54 -35.28
C ASP A 81 10.85 11.05 -36.15
N GLU A 82 12.06 11.08 -35.60
CA GLU A 82 13.31 10.71 -36.29
C GLU A 82 13.25 9.33 -36.97
N SER A 83 12.59 8.35 -36.36
CA SER A 83 12.44 7.00 -36.94
C SER A 83 11.77 7.01 -38.31
N ASN A 84 10.89 7.98 -38.54
CA ASN A 84 10.14 8.10 -39.77
C ASN A 84 10.94 8.87 -40.84
N MET A 85 12.01 9.59 -40.43
CA MET A 85 12.88 10.39 -41.32
C MET A 85 13.97 9.54 -42.01
N LEU A 86 13.89 8.21 -41.91
CA LEU A 86 14.85 7.29 -42.53
C LEU A 86 14.57 7.09 -44.02
N ASP A 87 13.34 7.33 -44.47
CA ASP A 87 12.98 7.22 -45.89
C ASP A 87 13.33 8.53 -46.62
N THR A 88 14.24 8.46 -47.58
CA THR A 88 14.67 9.63 -48.38
C THR A 88 13.54 10.20 -49.22
N GLY A 89 12.62 9.38 -49.71
CA GLY A 89 11.47 9.81 -50.49
C GLY A 89 10.45 10.61 -49.68
N PHE A 90 10.36 10.38 -48.35
CA PHE A 90 9.50 11.17 -47.47
C PHE A 90 10.11 12.54 -47.22
N LEU A 91 11.42 12.61 -47.00
CA LEU A 91 12.13 13.86 -46.79
C LEU A 91 12.08 14.78 -48.02
N GLU A 92 12.19 14.23 -49.23
CA GLU A 92 12.08 15.02 -50.47
C GLU A 92 10.71 15.70 -50.60
N ARG A 93 9.62 14.94 -50.39
CA ARG A 93 8.26 15.47 -50.37
C ARG A 93 8.10 16.56 -49.32
N LEU A 94 8.62 16.35 -48.11
CA LEU A 94 8.56 17.35 -47.05
C LEU A 94 9.39 18.59 -47.37
N ASN A 95 10.54 18.45 -48.01
CA ASN A 95 11.34 19.59 -48.46
C ASN A 95 10.56 20.46 -49.46
N THR A 96 9.84 19.83 -50.41
CA THR A 96 8.97 20.57 -51.34
C THR A 96 7.80 21.25 -50.61
N LEU A 97 7.19 20.57 -49.64
CA LEU A 97 6.11 21.11 -48.81
C LEU A 97 6.55 22.32 -47.99
N LEU A 98 7.72 22.24 -47.33
CA LEU A 98 8.27 23.34 -46.52
C LEU A 98 8.69 24.54 -47.38
N ALA A 99 9.11 24.29 -48.62
CA ALA A 99 9.53 25.35 -49.53
C ALA A 99 8.34 26.08 -50.17
N ASN A 100 7.38 25.32 -50.70
CA ASN A 100 6.35 25.81 -51.60
C ASN A 100 4.94 25.70 -51.03
N GLY A 101 4.72 25.02 -49.91
CA GLY A 101 3.37 24.75 -49.39
C GLY A 101 2.61 23.66 -50.16
N GLU A 102 3.31 22.92 -51.04
CA GLU A 102 2.74 21.88 -51.88
C GLU A 102 3.74 20.75 -52.16
N VAL A 103 3.22 19.61 -52.61
CA VAL A 103 4.01 18.46 -53.05
C VAL A 103 3.63 18.15 -54.51
N PRO A 104 4.55 18.35 -55.48
CA PRO A 104 4.27 18.05 -56.88
C PRO A 104 3.89 16.57 -57.08
N GLY A 105 2.90 16.32 -57.94
CA GLY A 105 2.41 14.97 -58.26
C GLY A 105 1.58 14.30 -57.16
N LEU A 106 1.31 14.98 -56.04
CA LEU A 106 0.50 14.42 -54.95
C LEU A 106 -0.99 14.35 -55.29
N PHE A 107 -1.49 15.37 -56.01
CA PHE A 107 -2.86 15.48 -56.49
C PHE A 107 -2.87 15.44 -58.02
N GLU A 108 -3.26 14.30 -58.59
CA GLU A 108 -3.34 14.09 -60.03
C GLU A 108 -4.71 13.48 -60.41
N GLY A 109 -5.11 13.63 -61.68
CA GLY A 109 -6.34 13.04 -62.22
C GLY A 109 -7.60 13.39 -61.41
N ASP A 110 -8.32 12.37 -60.95
CA ASP A 110 -9.58 12.49 -60.22
C ASP A 110 -9.39 13.18 -58.84
N GLU A 111 -8.25 12.96 -58.18
CA GLU A 111 -7.92 13.57 -56.88
C GLU A 111 -7.80 15.09 -56.99
N HIS A 112 -7.22 15.56 -58.09
CA HIS A 112 -7.05 16.99 -58.37
C HIS A 112 -8.38 17.67 -58.70
N THR A 113 -9.24 17.02 -59.48
CA THR A 113 -10.60 17.52 -59.77
C THR A 113 -11.42 17.64 -58.49
N THR A 114 -11.33 16.63 -57.63
CA THR A 114 -11.96 16.62 -56.30
C THR A 114 -11.40 17.72 -55.40
N LEU A 115 -10.07 17.93 -55.42
CA LEU A 115 -9.42 19.01 -54.68
C LEU A 115 -9.94 20.38 -55.12
N MET A 116 -10.01 20.67 -56.42
CA MET A 116 -10.47 21.98 -56.92
C MET A 116 -11.90 22.31 -56.49
N THR A 117 -12.78 21.31 -56.51
CA THR A 117 -14.15 21.46 -56.03
C THR A 117 -14.16 21.85 -54.55
N GLN A 118 -13.38 21.15 -53.72
CA GLN A 118 -13.26 21.46 -52.28
C GLN A 118 -12.60 22.81 -52.00
N ILE A 119 -11.62 23.22 -52.81
CA ILE A 119 -10.98 24.53 -52.72
C ILE A 119 -12.00 25.63 -53.03
N LYS A 120 -12.79 25.47 -54.11
CA LYS A 120 -13.82 26.44 -54.51
C LYS A 120 -14.87 26.61 -53.41
N GLU A 121 -15.35 25.51 -52.84
CA GLU A 121 -16.25 25.55 -51.67
C GLU A 121 -15.60 26.19 -50.43
N GLY A 122 -14.30 25.96 -50.21
CA GLY A 122 -13.53 26.58 -49.13
C GLY A 122 -13.38 28.10 -49.29
N ALA A 123 -13.06 28.56 -50.50
CA ALA A 123 -12.92 29.97 -50.84
C ALA A 123 -14.28 30.70 -50.72
N GLN A 124 -15.35 30.11 -51.23
CA GLN A 124 -16.71 30.65 -51.12
C GLN A 124 -17.18 30.78 -49.66
N ARG A 125 -16.85 29.81 -48.79
CA ARG A 125 -17.12 29.91 -47.34
C ARG A 125 -16.40 31.07 -46.66
N GLN A 126 -15.27 31.54 -47.21
CA GLN A 126 -14.56 32.73 -46.75
C GLN A 126 -14.99 34.02 -47.49
N GLY A 127 -16.02 33.95 -48.34
CA GLY A 127 -16.54 35.10 -49.10
C GLY A 127 -15.71 35.48 -50.32
N LEU A 128 -14.79 34.60 -50.77
CA LEU A 128 -13.97 34.82 -51.97
C LEU A 128 -14.61 34.11 -53.17
N MET A 129 -14.85 34.85 -54.25
CA MET A 129 -15.30 34.30 -55.52
C MET A 129 -14.08 34.14 -56.43
N LEU A 130 -13.53 32.93 -56.44
CA LEU A 130 -12.41 32.55 -57.30
C LEU A 130 -12.93 31.55 -58.35
N ASP A 131 -12.67 31.84 -59.62
CA ASP A 131 -13.16 31.04 -60.75
C ASP A 131 -12.04 30.46 -61.61
N SER A 132 -10.85 31.08 -61.60
CA SER A 132 -9.69 30.53 -62.29
C SER A 132 -9.05 29.40 -61.47
N HIS A 133 -8.66 28.35 -62.17
CA HIS A 133 -7.93 27.21 -61.61
C HIS A 133 -6.66 27.63 -60.87
N ASP A 134 -5.89 28.53 -61.48
CA ASP A 134 -4.63 29.03 -60.93
C ASP A 134 -4.85 29.86 -59.65
N GLU A 135 -5.94 30.63 -59.62
CA GLU A 135 -6.29 31.45 -58.44
C GLU A 135 -6.74 30.59 -57.27
N LEU A 136 -7.57 29.57 -57.53
CA LEU A 136 -8.00 28.59 -56.54
C LEU A 136 -6.79 27.87 -55.94
N TYR A 137 -5.90 27.36 -56.80
CA TYR A 137 -4.74 26.61 -56.35
C TYR A 137 -3.75 27.48 -55.58
N LYS A 138 -3.50 28.71 -56.04
CA LYS A 138 -2.68 29.69 -55.30
C LYS A 138 -3.29 30.02 -53.93
N TRP A 139 -4.62 30.17 -53.85
CA TRP A 139 -5.29 30.38 -52.57
C TRP A 139 -5.13 29.17 -51.65
N PHE A 140 -5.28 27.94 -52.16
CA PHE A 140 -5.08 26.72 -51.39
C PHE A 140 -3.68 26.63 -50.80
N THR A 141 -2.64 26.89 -51.60
CA THR A 141 -1.25 26.88 -51.14
C THR A 141 -1.02 27.92 -50.03
N LEU A 142 -1.62 29.11 -50.14
CA LEU A 142 -1.57 30.13 -49.08
C LEU A 142 -2.28 29.66 -47.80
N GLN A 143 -3.41 28.97 -47.91
CA GLN A 143 -4.09 28.39 -46.74
C GLN A 143 -3.23 27.32 -46.06
N VAL A 144 -2.61 26.43 -46.84
CA VAL A 144 -1.68 25.42 -46.31
C VAL A 144 -0.52 26.10 -45.59
N MET A 145 0.15 27.08 -46.21
CA MET A 145 1.27 27.82 -45.60
C MET A 145 0.88 28.53 -44.30
N ARG A 146 -0.37 28.99 -44.17
CA ARG A 146 -0.85 29.68 -42.97
C ARG A 146 -1.24 28.72 -41.85
N ASN A 147 -1.84 27.58 -42.19
CA ASN A 147 -2.50 26.71 -41.22
C ASN A 147 -1.68 25.47 -40.85
N LEU A 148 -0.68 25.10 -41.65
CA LEU A 148 0.12 23.90 -41.43
C LEU A 148 1.46 24.24 -40.76
N HIS A 149 1.65 23.69 -39.56
CA HIS A 149 2.93 23.68 -38.87
C HIS A 149 3.50 22.27 -38.90
N VAL A 150 4.77 22.14 -39.28
CA VAL A 150 5.47 20.85 -39.35
C VAL A 150 6.51 20.84 -38.25
N VAL A 151 6.54 19.77 -37.44
CA VAL A 151 7.46 19.61 -36.31
C VAL A 151 8.26 18.33 -36.50
N PHE A 152 9.56 18.48 -36.65
CA PHE A 152 10.50 17.37 -36.67
C PHE A 152 11.09 17.16 -35.28
N THR A 153 11.12 15.92 -34.80
CA THR A 153 11.81 15.57 -33.56
C THR A 153 13.03 14.69 -33.84
N MET A 154 14.21 15.13 -33.40
CA MET A 154 15.48 14.43 -33.62
C MET A 154 16.25 14.24 -32.32
N ASN A 155 17.04 13.16 -32.25
CA ASN A 155 17.97 12.89 -31.16
C ASN A 155 19.41 13.23 -31.60
N PRO A 156 20.15 14.08 -30.85
CA PRO A 156 21.52 14.43 -31.19
C PRO A 156 22.50 13.25 -31.08
N SER A 157 22.17 12.23 -30.28
CA SER A 157 23.02 11.04 -30.11
C SER A 157 22.80 9.97 -31.18
N GLY A 158 21.85 10.17 -32.11
CA GLY A 158 21.64 9.27 -33.25
C GLY A 158 22.73 9.45 -34.30
N SER A 159 23.23 8.34 -34.88
CA SER A 159 24.31 8.35 -35.87
C SER A 159 24.01 9.11 -37.17
N GLY A 160 22.77 9.57 -37.37
CA GLY A 160 22.33 10.22 -38.61
C GLY A 160 22.13 11.73 -38.53
N LEU A 161 22.31 12.43 -37.40
CA LEU A 161 21.99 13.88 -37.35
C LEU A 161 22.85 14.67 -38.34
N ARG A 162 24.16 14.40 -38.36
CA ARG A 162 25.11 15.08 -39.26
C ARG A 162 24.84 14.73 -40.73
N GLU A 163 24.59 13.46 -41.02
CA GLU A 163 24.29 12.98 -42.38
C GLU A 163 22.98 13.58 -42.91
N ARG A 164 21.93 13.63 -42.08
CA ARG A 164 20.65 14.26 -42.45
C ARG A 164 20.75 15.77 -42.62
N ALA A 165 21.62 16.43 -41.85
CA ALA A 165 21.94 17.84 -42.03
C ALA A 165 22.59 18.12 -43.39
N SER A 166 23.45 17.20 -43.88
CA SER A 166 24.00 17.30 -45.24
C SER A 166 23.01 16.93 -46.34
N THR A 167 22.18 15.91 -46.15
CA THR A 167 21.27 15.40 -47.19
C THR A 167 20.03 16.29 -47.37
N SER A 168 19.64 17.07 -46.36
CA SER A 168 18.46 17.95 -46.46
C SER A 168 18.70 19.33 -45.81
N PRO A 169 19.46 20.22 -46.47
CA PRO A 169 19.72 21.58 -45.97
C PRO A 169 18.44 22.41 -45.80
N ALA A 170 17.41 22.13 -46.61
CA ALA A 170 16.12 22.81 -46.55
C ALA A 170 15.41 22.65 -45.20
N LEU A 171 15.56 21.50 -44.53
CA LEU A 171 15.02 21.27 -43.18
C LEU A 171 15.58 22.26 -42.16
N PHE A 172 16.87 22.56 -42.26
CA PHE A 172 17.56 23.47 -41.33
C PHE A 172 17.35 24.94 -41.69
N ASN A 173 17.14 25.25 -42.98
CA ASN A 173 16.92 26.61 -43.45
C ASN A 173 15.45 27.08 -43.32
N ARG A 174 14.48 26.15 -43.35
CA ARG A 174 13.04 26.48 -43.33
C ARG A 174 12.37 26.21 -41.99
N CYS A 175 12.97 25.40 -41.12
CA CYS A 175 12.47 25.18 -39.77
C CYS A 175 13.25 26.02 -38.76
N VAL A 176 12.55 26.53 -37.75
CA VAL A 176 13.20 27.14 -36.58
C VAL A 176 13.76 26.02 -35.70
N LEU A 177 15.07 26.02 -35.55
CA LEU A 177 15.78 25.08 -34.69
C LEU A 177 15.58 25.46 -33.22
N ASN A 178 15.01 24.53 -32.44
CA ASN A 178 14.90 24.67 -30.99
C ASN A 178 15.65 23.51 -30.33
N TRP A 179 16.80 23.83 -29.75
CA TRP A 179 17.64 22.88 -29.05
C TRP A 179 17.12 22.63 -27.64
N PHE A 180 16.53 21.47 -27.42
CA PHE A 180 16.12 20.97 -26.11
C PHE A 180 17.31 20.48 -25.28
N GLY A 181 18.35 19.95 -25.94
CA GLY A 181 19.50 19.37 -25.26
C GLY A 181 19.11 18.20 -24.34
N ASP A 182 19.84 18.09 -23.23
CA ASP A 182 19.55 17.17 -22.15
C ASP A 182 19.04 17.93 -20.92
N TRP A 183 18.49 17.23 -19.93
CA TRP A 183 18.00 17.89 -18.72
C TRP A 183 19.17 18.39 -17.85
N ALA A 184 19.11 19.67 -17.50
CA ALA A 184 19.98 20.28 -16.51
C ALA A 184 19.73 19.65 -15.12
N ASP A 185 20.71 19.77 -14.24
CA ASP A 185 20.66 19.19 -12.89
C ASP A 185 19.49 19.77 -12.08
N THR A 186 19.21 21.07 -12.24
CA THR A 186 18.05 21.74 -11.66
C THR A 186 16.73 21.18 -12.18
N SER A 187 16.66 20.79 -13.46
CA SER A 187 15.46 20.20 -14.06
C SER A 187 15.23 18.78 -13.57
N LEU A 188 16.29 17.96 -13.48
CA LEU A 188 16.22 16.62 -12.91
C LEU A 188 15.75 16.67 -11.45
N TYR A 189 16.32 17.59 -10.68
CA TYR A 189 15.94 17.81 -9.29
C TYR A 189 14.48 18.22 -9.14
N GLN A 190 14.03 19.22 -9.89
CA GLN A 190 12.64 19.72 -9.81
C GLN A 190 11.63 18.64 -10.23
N VAL A 191 11.91 17.90 -11.30
CA VAL A 191 11.05 16.79 -11.75
C VAL A 191 11.03 15.68 -10.70
N GLY A 192 12.16 15.35 -10.10
CA GLY A 192 12.24 14.38 -9.00
C GLY A 192 11.44 14.82 -7.78
N SER A 193 11.52 16.10 -7.41
CA SER A 193 10.76 16.66 -6.30
C SER A 193 9.26 16.61 -6.55
N GLU A 194 8.81 17.02 -7.74
CA GLU A 194 7.39 17.04 -8.10
C GLU A 194 6.81 15.62 -8.15
N LEU A 195 7.51 14.67 -8.80
CA LEU A 195 7.03 13.29 -8.93
C LEU A 195 6.96 12.56 -7.59
N THR A 196 7.88 12.84 -6.68
CA THR A 196 7.89 12.21 -5.35
C THR A 196 7.03 12.97 -4.34
N ASN A 197 6.34 14.05 -4.71
CA ASN A 197 5.54 14.87 -3.78
C ASN A 197 4.38 14.10 -3.15
N THR A 198 3.88 13.08 -3.84
CA THR A 198 2.85 12.19 -3.34
C THR A 198 3.36 11.18 -2.30
N LEU A 199 4.69 11.04 -2.12
CA LEU A 199 5.28 10.13 -1.14
C LEU A 199 5.43 10.82 0.21
N ASP A 200 4.88 10.22 1.26
CA ASP A 200 5.11 10.58 2.65
C ASP A 200 6.50 10.08 3.09
N MET A 201 7.51 10.92 2.90
CA MET A 201 8.91 10.64 3.19
C MET A 201 9.49 11.54 4.28
N ASP A 202 8.69 12.42 4.89
CA ASP A 202 9.23 13.42 5.79
C ASP A 202 9.70 12.78 7.10
N ARG A 203 10.91 13.17 7.53
CA ARG A 203 11.55 12.72 8.76
C ARG A 203 12.08 13.92 9.52
N THR A 204 11.53 14.13 10.72
CA THR A 204 11.89 15.24 11.61
C THR A 204 13.18 14.98 12.38
N ASP A 205 13.56 13.72 12.51
CA ASP A 205 14.76 13.21 13.17
C ASP A 205 15.98 13.10 12.23
N TYR A 206 15.86 13.59 10.99
CA TYR A 206 16.94 13.50 10.04
C TYR A 206 18.03 14.54 10.28
N GLU A 207 19.24 14.06 10.51
CA GLU A 207 20.45 14.87 10.52
C GLU A 207 21.26 14.63 9.23
N PRO A 208 21.56 15.68 8.46
CA PRO A 208 22.31 15.53 7.23
C PRO A 208 23.77 15.14 7.51
N PRO A 209 24.37 14.23 6.71
CA PRO A 209 25.77 13.85 6.87
C PRO A 209 26.70 15.03 6.57
N PHE A 210 27.89 15.02 7.17
CA PHE A 210 28.89 16.10 7.05
C PHE A 210 29.25 16.45 5.59
N SER A 211 29.22 15.48 4.68
CA SER A 211 29.42 15.70 3.24
C SER A 211 28.33 15.03 2.42
N LEU A 212 27.24 15.75 2.16
CA LEU A 212 26.28 15.39 1.12
C LEU A 212 26.75 16.02 -0.21
N PRO A 213 27.02 15.25 -1.27
CA PRO A 213 27.36 15.83 -2.57
C PRO A 213 26.13 16.57 -3.12
N VAL A 214 26.14 17.90 -3.06
CA VAL A 214 25.05 18.76 -3.53
C VAL A 214 25.09 18.79 -5.05
N VAL A 215 24.01 18.32 -5.69
CA VAL A 215 23.90 18.27 -7.15
C VAL A 215 23.36 19.58 -7.73
N CYS A 216 22.61 20.36 -6.95
CA CYS A 216 22.08 21.65 -7.41
C CYS A 216 21.86 22.64 -6.25
N ASP A 217 21.86 23.93 -6.58
CA ASP A 217 21.71 25.03 -5.61
C ASP A 217 20.28 25.19 -5.08
N LEU A 218 19.31 24.41 -5.60
CA LEU A 218 17.91 24.44 -5.17
C LEU A 218 17.67 23.69 -3.84
N ILE A 219 18.70 23.03 -3.30
CA ILE A 219 18.60 22.24 -2.08
C ILE A 219 18.68 23.18 -0.86
N PRO A 220 17.67 23.20 0.03
CA PRO A 220 17.70 23.96 1.27
C PRO A 220 18.90 23.58 2.13
N THR A 221 19.43 24.56 2.87
CA THR A 221 20.48 24.36 3.87
C THR A 221 19.91 24.70 5.25
N PRO A 222 19.80 23.74 6.19
CA PRO A 222 20.16 22.32 6.09
C PRO A 222 19.18 21.51 5.21
N PRO A 223 19.65 20.46 4.49
CA PRO A 223 18.78 19.65 3.65
C PRO A 223 17.87 18.77 4.50
N THR A 224 16.57 18.78 4.20
CA THR A 224 15.61 17.84 4.79
C THR A 224 15.79 16.45 4.17
N TYR A 225 15.30 15.39 4.84
CA TYR A 225 15.42 14.01 4.37
C TYR A 225 14.92 13.84 2.93
N ARG A 226 13.76 14.41 2.64
CA ARG A 226 13.16 14.42 1.31
C ARG A 226 14.11 14.98 0.25
N HIS A 227 14.72 16.14 0.53
CA HIS A 227 15.64 16.79 -0.40
C HIS A 227 16.94 15.98 -0.56
N ALA A 228 17.41 15.32 0.49
CA ALA A 228 18.56 14.42 0.43
C ALA A 228 18.30 13.18 -0.45
N VAL A 229 17.10 12.58 -0.36
CA VAL A 229 16.69 11.46 -1.23
C VAL A 229 16.63 11.90 -2.68
N ILE A 230 15.97 13.02 -2.98
CA ILE A 230 15.87 13.54 -4.36
C ILE A 230 17.26 13.86 -4.91
N ASN A 231 18.12 14.53 -4.14
CA ASN A 231 19.51 14.80 -4.50
C ASN A 231 20.27 13.51 -4.84
N THR A 232 20.06 12.45 -4.06
CA THR A 232 20.68 11.14 -4.30
C THR A 232 20.20 10.52 -5.60
N LEU A 233 18.91 10.59 -5.93
CA LEU A 233 18.38 10.08 -7.20
C LEU A 233 19.01 10.77 -8.41
N VAL A 234 19.17 12.11 -8.34
CA VAL A 234 19.84 12.87 -9.40
C VAL A 234 21.32 12.50 -9.48
N HIS A 235 22.00 12.40 -8.32
CA HIS A 235 23.40 12.01 -8.25
C HIS A 235 23.65 10.63 -8.87
N VAL A 236 22.81 9.64 -8.56
CA VAL A 236 22.88 8.29 -9.12
C VAL A 236 22.74 8.36 -10.65
N HIS A 237 21.74 9.06 -11.16
CA HIS A 237 21.54 9.20 -12.61
C HIS A 237 22.77 9.80 -13.32
N LYS A 238 23.34 10.88 -12.74
CA LYS A 238 24.53 11.55 -13.28
C LYS A 238 25.78 10.69 -13.16
N SER A 239 25.91 9.90 -12.10
CA SER A 239 27.04 8.99 -11.93
C SER A 239 27.09 7.93 -13.02
N VAL A 240 25.94 7.38 -13.42
CA VAL A 240 25.83 6.41 -14.52
C VAL A 240 26.12 7.08 -15.86
N GLN A 241 25.66 8.32 -16.07
CA GLN A 241 25.98 9.08 -17.28
C GLN A 241 27.50 9.29 -17.42
N LYS A 242 28.16 9.74 -16.35
CA LYS A 242 29.61 9.94 -16.31
C LYS A 242 30.39 8.64 -16.51
N LEU A 243 29.93 7.54 -15.92
CA LEU A 243 30.52 6.22 -16.12
C LEU A 243 30.41 5.79 -17.58
N ASN A 244 29.23 5.95 -18.20
CA ASN A 244 29.03 5.58 -19.60
C ASN A 244 29.90 6.42 -20.55
N GLU A 245 30.11 7.70 -20.27
CA GLU A 245 31.06 8.53 -21.04
C GLU A 245 32.51 8.01 -20.94
N GLN A 246 32.93 7.55 -19.76
CA GLN A 246 34.26 6.98 -19.55
C GLN A 246 34.43 5.64 -20.28
N GLU A 247 33.44 4.76 -20.16
CA GLU A 247 33.43 3.45 -20.82
C GLU A 247 33.33 3.59 -22.35
N GLN A 248 32.60 4.58 -22.86
CA GLN A 248 32.56 4.90 -24.28
C GLN A 248 33.93 5.35 -24.80
N LYS A 249 34.65 6.18 -24.05
CA LYS A 249 36.02 6.59 -24.40
C LYS A 249 37.02 5.43 -24.41
N ARG A 250 36.75 4.39 -23.62
CA ARG A 250 37.53 3.13 -23.60
C ARG A 250 37.19 2.20 -24.77
N GLY A 251 36.18 2.53 -25.58
CA GLY A 251 35.74 1.71 -26.71
C GLY A 251 34.73 0.62 -26.35
N HIS A 252 34.24 0.59 -25.11
CA HIS A 252 33.19 -0.33 -24.71
C HIS A 252 31.83 0.11 -25.26
N ARG A 253 30.98 -0.88 -25.56
CA ARG A 253 29.60 -0.63 -25.93
C ARG A 253 28.80 -0.22 -24.69
N VAL A 254 28.37 1.03 -24.66
CA VAL A 254 27.56 1.58 -23.56
C VAL A 254 26.12 1.83 -23.99
N MET A 255 25.19 1.69 -23.05
CA MET A 255 23.81 2.12 -23.24
C MET A 255 23.71 3.62 -22.99
N LEU A 256 23.05 4.37 -23.88
CA LEU A 256 22.83 5.79 -23.64
C LEU A 256 21.81 6.00 -22.51
N VAL A 257 22.21 6.73 -21.47
CA VAL A 257 21.30 7.16 -20.40
C VAL A 257 20.57 8.42 -20.87
N THR A 258 19.26 8.50 -20.59
CA THR A 258 18.40 9.58 -21.07
C THR A 258 17.41 9.95 -19.97
N PRO A 259 16.76 11.13 -20.03
CA PRO A 259 15.73 11.53 -19.07
C PRO A 259 14.60 10.50 -18.90
N ARG A 260 14.32 9.69 -19.93
CA ARG A 260 13.37 8.57 -19.82
C ARG A 260 13.78 7.57 -18.72
N HIS A 261 15.06 7.20 -18.68
CA HIS A 261 15.58 6.30 -17.65
C HIS A 261 15.53 6.92 -16.25
N PHE A 262 15.66 8.24 -16.14
CA PHE A 262 15.46 8.95 -14.87
C PHE A 262 14.01 8.88 -14.38
N LEU A 263 13.05 9.09 -15.29
CA LEU A 263 11.63 8.95 -14.98
C LEU A 263 11.28 7.51 -14.57
N ASP A 264 11.86 6.51 -15.24
CA ASP A 264 11.66 5.11 -14.90
C ASP A 264 12.30 4.76 -13.55
N LEU A 265 13.48 5.30 -13.22
CA LEU A 265 14.11 5.19 -11.90
C LEU A 265 13.19 5.73 -10.79
N ILE A 266 12.62 6.92 -10.97
CA ILE A 266 11.72 7.52 -9.97
C ILE A 266 10.46 6.67 -9.81
N LYS A 267 9.84 6.24 -10.92
CA LYS A 267 8.65 5.38 -10.87
C LYS A 267 8.92 4.06 -10.16
N HIS A 268 10.07 3.45 -10.44
CA HIS A 268 10.48 2.22 -9.77
C HIS A 268 10.71 2.44 -8.28
N PHE A 269 11.39 3.53 -7.90
CA PHE A 269 11.57 3.93 -6.52
C PHE A 269 10.22 4.13 -5.80
N MET A 270 9.27 4.85 -6.40
CA MET A 270 7.93 5.05 -5.84
C MET A 270 7.18 3.72 -5.66
N GLY A 271 7.22 2.83 -6.66
CA GLY A 271 6.59 1.51 -6.59
C GLY A 271 7.15 0.67 -5.44
N LEU A 272 8.49 0.60 -5.34
CA LEU A 272 9.17 -0.13 -4.28
C LEU A 272 8.91 0.48 -2.90
N PHE A 273 8.86 1.80 -2.80
CA PHE A 273 8.55 2.50 -1.55
C PHE A 273 7.16 2.12 -1.04
N HIS A 274 6.15 2.14 -1.90
CA HIS A 274 4.79 1.75 -1.51
C HIS A 274 4.68 0.26 -1.15
N GLU A 275 5.34 -0.62 -1.92
CA GLU A 275 5.39 -2.06 -1.62
C GLU A 275 5.99 -2.30 -0.24
N LYS A 276 7.20 -1.79 0.02
CA LYS A 276 7.89 -2.02 1.30
C LYS A 276 7.22 -1.35 2.47
N ARG A 277 6.61 -0.18 2.26
CA ARG A 277 5.83 0.47 3.31
C ARG A 277 4.60 -0.36 3.68
N ARG A 278 3.88 -0.90 2.70
CA ARG A 278 2.74 -1.79 2.95
C ARG A 278 3.17 -3.05 3.70
N ASP A 279 4.21 -3.72 3.24
CA ASP A 279 4.72 -4.94 3.88
C ASP A 279 5.09 -4.69 5.36
N LEU A 280 5.80 -3.59 5.64
CA LEU A 280 6.17 -3.20 7.01
C LEU A 280 4.97 -2.77 7.86
N GLU A 281 3.97 -2.10 7.28
CA GLU A 281 2.75 -1.71 7.99
C GLU A 281 1.94 -2.95 8.40
N GLU A 282 1.84 -3.96 7.53
CA GLU A 282 1.20 -5.24 7.84
C GLU A 282 1.91 -5.97 8.98
N GLU A 283 3.24 -6.06 8.94
CA GLU A 283 4.04 -6.64 10.02
C GLU A 283 3.87 -5.87 11.34
N LYS A 284 3.88 -4.53 11.28
CA LYS A 284 3.66 -3.67 12.44
C LYS A 284 2.27 -3.89 13.06
N VAL A 285 1.24 -4.01 12.24
CA VAL A 285 -0.14 -4.29 12.70
C VAL A 285 -0.19 -5.66 13.39
N HIS A 286 0.40 -6.69 12.78
CA HIS A 286 0.44 -8.03 13.36
C HIS A 286 1.16 -8.04 14.72
N LEU A 287 2.32 -7.38 14.83
CA LEU A 287 3.07 -7.26 16.08
C LEU A 287 2.29 -6.48 17.15
N ASN A 288 1.63 -5.39 16.79
CA ASN A 288 0.82 -4.61 17.73
C ASN A 288 -0.37 -5.41 18.26
N ILE A 289 -1.03 -6.20 17.41
CA ILE A 289 -2.11 -7.11 17.83
C ILE A 289 -1.54 -8.17 18.79
N GLY A 290 -0.38 -8.76 18.48
CA GLY A 290 0.29 -9.72 19.35
C GLY A 290 0.64 -9.14 20.72
N LEU A 291 1.26 -7.96 20.76
CA LEU A 291 1.61 -7.26 21.99
C LEU A 291 0.37 -6.91 22.84
N ASN A 292 -0.72 -6.46 22.20
CA ASN A 292 -1.97 -6.19 22.91
C ASN A 292 -2.54 -7.45 23.56
N LYS A 293 -2.56 -8.58 22.85
CA LYS A 293 -3.02 -9.87 23.41
C LYS A 293 -2.14 -10.35 24.57
N ILE A 294 -0.83 -10.18 24.48
CA ILE A 294 0.10 -10.51 25.58
C ILE A 294 -0.20 -9.64 26.79
N ARG A 295 -0.39 -8.32 26.59
CA ARG A 295 -0.73 -7.39 27.67
C ARG A 295 -2.06 -7.74 28.33
N GLU A 296 -3.09 -8.06 27.55
CA GLU A 296 -4.40 -8.51 28.06
C GLU A 296 -4.27 -9.81 28.87
N THR A 297 -3.47 -10.76 28.39
CA THR A 297 -3.23 -12.03 29.10
C THR A 297 -2.48 -11.80 30.40
N GLU A 298 -1.47 -10.92 30.40
CA GLU A 298 -0.74 -10.55 31.62
C GLU A 298 -1.67 -9.94 32.68
N GLU A 299 -2.60 -9.08 32.25
CA GLU A 299 -3.59 -8.47 33.13
C GLU A 299 -4.57 -9.52 33.72
N GLN A 300 -5.07 -10.43 32.88
CA GLN A 300 -5.90 -11.56 33.34
C GLN A 300 -5.16 -12.48 34.31
N VAL A 301 -3.89 -12.79 34.06
CA VAL A 301 -3.08 -13.62 34.97
C VAL A 301 -2.86 -12.92 36.30
N LYS A 302 -2.60 -11.61 36.30
CA LYS A 302 -2.50 -10.81 37.54
C LYS A 302 -3.80 -10.85 38.34
N GLU A 303 -4.95 -10.76 37.68
CA GLU A 303 -6.25 -10.85 38.34
C GLU A 303 -6.52 -12.25 38.90
N LEU A 304 -6.22 -13.30 38.14
CA LEU A 304 -6.33 -14.69 38.58
C LEU A 304 -5.42 -14.98 39.77
N GLN A 305 -4.17 -14.48 39.77
CA GLN A 305 -3.26 -14.61 40.92
C GLN A 305 -3.84 -13.94 42.18
N LYS A 306 -4.41 -12.73 42.07
CA LYS A 306 -5.10 -12.07 43.18
C LYS A 306 -6.27 -12.92 43.70
N SER A 307 -7.13 -13.41 42.81
CA SER A 307 -8.26 -14.26 43.17
C SER A 307 -7.82 -15.58 43.85
N LEU A 308 -6.76 -16.21 43.34
CA LEU A 308 -6.23 -17.46 43.89
C LEU A 308 -5.63 -17.27 45.28
N THR A 309 -4.89 -16.18 45.51
CA THR A 309 -4.36 -15.86 46.85
C THR A 309 -5.48 -15.62 47.86
N LEU A 310 -6.56 -14.93 47.48
CA LEU A 310 -7.75 -14.74 48.33
C LEU A 310 -8.43 -16.08 48.66
N LYS A 311 -8.74 -16.89 47.64
CA LYS A 311 -9.40 -18.20 47.83
C LYS A 311 -8.53 -19.18 48.62
N SER A 312 -7.21 -19.16 48.44
CA SER A 312 -6.30 -20.01 49.22
C SER A 312 -6.32 -19.65 50.71
N LYS A 313 -6.42 -18.35 51.04
CA LYS A 313 -6.53 -17.89 52.42
C LYS A 313 -7.86 -18.33 53.03
N GLU A 314 -8.97 -18.12 52.33
CA GLU A 314 -10.30 -18.59 52.78
C GLU A 314 -10.35 -20.11 52.97
N LEU A 315 -9.69 -20.88 52.11
CA LEU A 315 -9.64 -22.33 52.21
C LEU A 315 -8.89 -22.78 53.46
N GLU A 316 -7.74 -22.19 53.78
CA GLU A 316 -7.01 -22.51 55.01
C GLU A 316 -7.77 -22.09 56.27
N GLU A 317 -8.47 -20.95 56.25
CA GLU A 317 -9.37 -20.55 57.34
C GLU A 317 -10.52 -21.56 57.54
N LYS A 318 -11.16 -22.01 56.45
CA LYS A 318 -12.21 -23.04 56.55
C LYS A 318 -11.67 -24.41 56.96
N LYS A 319 -10.48 -24.78 56.50
CA LYS A 319 -9.82 -26.06 56.84
C LYS A 319 -9.40 -26.09 58.31
N THR A 320 -8.86 -25.00 58.83
CA THR A 320 -8.54 -24.87 60.27
C THR A 320 -9.80 -24.93 61.12
N ALA A 321 -10.87 -24.23 60.73
CA ALA A 321 -12.16 -24.32 61.40
C ALA A 321 -12.77 -25.74 61.35
N ALA A 322 -12.70 -26.41 60.20
CA ALA A 322 -13.17 -27.79 60.05
C ALA A 322 -12.36 -28.77 60.90
N ASN A 323 -11.03 -28.64 60.93
CA ASN A 323 -10.14 -29.47 61.76
C ASN A 323 -10.38 -29.25 63.27
N LEU A 324 -10.66 -28.02 63.70
CA LEU A 324 -11.05 -27.73 65.08
C LEU A 324 -12.34 -28.47 65.45
N LYS A 325 -13.39 -28.32 64.62
CA LYS A 325 -14.65 -29.04 64.84
C LYS A 325 -14.48 -30.56 64.83
N LEU A 326 -13.61 -31.09 63.97
CA LEU A 326 -13.33 -32.52 63.92
C LEU A 326 -12.67 -33.00 65.22
N LYS A 327 -11.72 -32.23 65.76
CA LYS A 327 -11.09 -32.53 67.05
C LYS A 327 -12.10 -32.47 68.21
N GLU A 328 -12.97 -31.46 68.23
CA GLU A 328 -14.04 -31.36 69.23
C GLU A 328 -14.98 -32.57 69.15
N MET A 329 -15.43 -32.93 67.95
CA MET A 329 -16.29 -34.10 67.74
C MET A 329 -15.63 -35.41 68.17
N LEU A 330 -14.33 -35.59 67.90
CA LEU A 330 -13.59 -36.77 68.35
C LEU A 330 -13.46 -36.81 69.88
N ALA A 331 -13.23 -35.67 70.52
CA ALA A 331 -13.18 -35.57 71.98
C ALA A 331 -14.55 -35.87 72.61
N ASP A 332 -15.63 -35.36 72.02
CA ASP A 332 -17.00 -35.62 72.47
C ASP A 332 -17.38 -37.10 72.25
N GLN A 333 -16.98 -37.71 71.14
CA GLN A 333 -17.18 -39.14 70.89
C GLN A 333 -16.41 -40.00 71.90
N GLN A 334 -15.15 -39.66 72.22
CA GLN A 334 -14.38 -40.38 73.24
C GLN A 334 -15.02 -40.28 74.62
N LYS A 335 -15.49 -39.09 75.02
CA LYS A 335 -16.23 -38.92 76.28
C LYS A 335 -17.50 -39.76 76.30
N ALA A 336 -18.27 -39.76 75.21
CA ALA A 336 -19.49 -40.56 75.10
C ALA A 336 -19.21 -42.07 75.14
N GLU A 337 -18.12 -42.54 74.53
CA GLU A 337 -17.68 -43.94 74.62
C GLU A 337 -17.22 -44.31 76.04
N ASP A 338 -16.47 -43.45 76.71
CA ASP A 338 -16.03 -43.66 78.09
C ASP A 338 -17.23 -43.71 79.06
N GLU A 339 -18.19 -42.78 78.92
CA GLU A 339 -19.45 -42.79 79.68
C GLU A 339 -20.27 -44.07 79.41
N LYS A 340 -20.36 -44.50 78.15
CA LYS A 340 -21.02 -45.75 77.79
C LYS A 340 -20.34 -46.96 78.43
N ARG A 341 -19.00 -47.01 78.41
CA ARG A 341 -18.21 -48.08 79.01
C ARG A 341 -18.37 -48.14 80.53
N LEU A 342 -18.39 -46.98 81.19
CA LEU A 342 -18.67 -46.85 82.62
C LEU A 342 -20.09 -47.34 82.93
N SER A 343 -21.09 -46.95 82.12
CA SER A 343 -22.46 -47.43 82.28
C SER A 343 -22.58 -48.95 82.11
N GLU A 344 -21.88 -49.54 81.15
CA GLU A 344 -21.86 -50.99 80.94
C GLU A 344 -21.18 -51.75 82.10
N GLN A 345 -20.12 -51.18 82.69
CA GLN A 345 -19.47 -51.73 83.89
C GLN A 345 -20.39 -51.67 85.10
N LEU A 346 -21.04 -50.52 85.35
CA LEU A 346 -22.02 -50.35 86.41
C LEU A 346 -23.18 -51.34 86.28
N GLN A 347 -23.67 -51.59 85.07
CA GLN A 347 -24.71 -52.60 84.83
C GLN A 347 -24.25 -54.02 85.20
N LYS A 348 -22.99 -54.38 84.92
CA LYS A 348 -22.43 -55.69 85.31
C LYS A 348 -22.31 -55.82 86.83
N GLU A 349 -21.79 -54.80 87.50
CA GLU A 349 -21.68 -54.77 88.96
C GLU A 349 -23.07 -54.83 89.62
N LEU A 350 -24.04 -54.09 89.10
CA LEU A 350 -25.43 -54.14 89.59
C LEU A 350 -26.03 -55.54 89.43
N ALA A 351 -25.76 -56.22 88.31
CA ALA A 351 -26.21 -57.59 88.07
C ALA A 351 -25.58 -58.60 89.06
N GLU A 352 -24.31 -58.43 89.41
CA GLU A 352 -23.64 -59.23 90.45
C GLU A 352 -24.21 -58.96 91.84
N GLN A 353 -24.43 -57.69 92.19
CA GLN A 353 -25.07 -57.31 93.45
C GLN A 353 -26.49 -57.87 93.55
N LEU A 354 -27.28 -57.84 92.48
CA LEU A 354 -28.61 -58.45 92.43
C LEU A 354 -28.55 -59.98 92.62
N LYS A 355 -27.54 -60.67 92.07
CA LYS A 355 -27.32 -62.10 92.34
C LYS A 355 -26.99 -62.35 93.82
N GLN A 356 -26.14 -61.53 94.43
CA GLN A 356 -25.80 -61.66 95.85
C GLN A 356 -27.01 -61.40 96.76
N ILE A 357 -27.84 -60.40 96.43
CA ILE A 357 -29.08 -60.11 97.16
C ILE A 357 -30.07 -61.28 97.00
N ALA A 358 -30.20 -61.86 95.82
CA ALA A 358 -31.04 -63.03 95.59
C ALA A 358 -30.57 -64.24 96.42
N ALA A 359 -29.26 -64.50 96.48
CA ALA A 359 -28.67 -65.57 97.29
C ALA A 359 -28.92 -65.36 98.80
N LYS A 360 -28.67 -64.16 99.32
CA LYS A 360 -28.98 -63.80 100.72
C LYS A 360 -30.48 -63.91 101.01
N LYS A 361 -31.35 -63.55 100.08
CA LYS A 361 -32.80 -63.69 100.24
C LYS A 361 -33.21 -65.16 100.36
N THR A 362 -32.64 -66.05 99.55
CA THR A 362 -32.90 -67.50 99.66
C THR A 362 -32.38 -68.09 100.97
N GLU A 363 -31.26 -67.59 101.50
CA GLU A 363 -30.70 -68.03 102.79
C GLU A 363 -31.58 -67.61 103.96
N VAL A 364 -32.00 -66.33 104.00
CA VAL A 364 -32.93 -65.81 105.01
C VAL A 364 -34.29 -66.52 104.97
N GLN A 365 -34.76 -66.91 103.79
CA GLN A 365 -36.02 -67.66 103.62
C GLN A 365 -35.90 -69.11 104.10
N LYS A 366 -34.68 -69.68 104.09
CA LYS A 366 -34.37 -71.01 104.64
C LYS A 366 -34.32 -70.96 106.17
N ASP A 367 -33.72 -69.93 106.75
CA ASP A 367 -33.67 -69.73 108.22
C ASP A 367 -35.06 -69.46 108.81
N LEU A 368 -35.92 -68.71 108.11
CA LEU A 368 -37.33 -68.51 108.51
C LEU A 368 -38.13 -69.82 108.59
N SER A 369 -37.82 -70.80 107.74
CA SER A 369 -38.52 -72.10 107.74
C SER A 369 -38.15 -73.01 108.92
N GLN A 370 -36.93 -72.85 109.48
CA GLN A 370 -36.53 -73.58 110.69
C GLN A 370 -37.18 -73.02 111.96
N VAL A 371 -37.46 -71.71 112.00
CA VAL A 371 -38.12 -71.06 113.13
C VAL A 371 -39.62 -71.39 113.18
N SER A 372 -40.29 -71.57 112.04
CA SER A 372 -41.73 -71.90 112.04
C SER A 372 -42.04 -73.33 112.54
N ASN A 373 -41.14 -74.29 112.34
CA ASN A 373 -41.33 -75.67 112.83
C ASN A 373 -41.21 -75.81 114.36
N ASN A 374 -40.36 -75.01 115.00
CA ASN A 374 -40.19 -75.03 116.46
C ASN A 374 -41.35 -74.35 117.22
N ILE A 375 -42.06 -73.41 116.57
CA ILE A 375 -43.21 -72.71 117.18
C ILE A 375 -44.47 -73.59 117.15
N PHE A 376 -44.64 -74.45 116.13
CA PHE A 376 -45.81 -75.34 116.04
C PHE A 376 -45.82 -76.45 117.11
N HIS A 377 -44.66 -76.99 117.48
CA HIS A 377 -44.56 -78.08 118.47
C HIS A 377 -44.83 -77.61 119.91
N HIS A 378 -44.61 -76.32 120.21
CA HIS A 378 -44.83 -75.74 121.54
C HIS A 378 -46.27 -75.25 121.79
N LEU A 379 -47.07 -75.04 120.72
CA LEU A 379 -48.44 -74.51 120.77
C LEU A 379 -49.53 -75.58 120.94
N MET A 380 -49.25 -76.87 120.71
CA MET A 380 -50.21 -77.95 120.97
C MET A 380 -50.30 -78.37 122.44
N HIS A 381 -49.26 -78.12 123.24
CA HIS A 381 -49.19 -78.57 124.64
C HIS A 381 -49.85 -77.60 125.66
N PHE A 382 -50.27 -76.40 125.22
CA PHE A 382 -50.82 -75.35 126.11
C PHE A 382 -52.34 -75.12 125.97
N ARG A 383 -53.03 -75.83 125.06
CA ARG A 383 -54.45 -75.53 124.72
C ARG A 383 -55.49 -76.53 125.26
N LEU A 384 -55.13 -77.44 126.17
CA LEU A 384 -56.10 -78.35 126.82
C LEU A 384 -56.05 -78.38 128.36
N CYS A 385 -55.24 -77.53 129.00
CA CYS A 385 -55.20 -77.40 130.48
C CYS A 385 -55.90 -76.15 131.04
N VAL A 386 -56.59 -75.34 130.21
CA VAL A 386 -57.33 -74.14 130.68
C VAL A 386 -58.72 -74.06 130.03
N GLN A 387 -59.61 -74.97 130.40
CA GLN A 387 -61.04 -74.70 130.50
C GLN A 387 -61.73 -75.68 131.47
N PHE A 388 -61.19 -75.76 132.68
CA PHE A 388 -61.99 -75.99 133.89
C PHE A 388 -62.30 -74.59 134.46
N VAL A 389 -63.56 -74.35 134.82
CA VAL A 389 -64.12 -73.12 135.41
C VAL A 389 -64.59 -72.03 134.41
N VAL A 390 -65.72 -72.32 133.75
CA VAL A 390 -66.92 -71.48 133.86
C VAL A 390 -68.04 -72.41 134.32
N LEU A 391 -68.42 -72.28 135.59
CA LEU A 391 -69.68 -72.75 136.14
C LEU A 391 -70.52 -71.49 136.32
N TRP A 392 -71.28 -71.15 135.28
CA TRP A 392 -72.67 -70.71 135.29
C TRP A 392 -73.25 -70.98 133.91
#